data_AF-A0AAU2G0H2-F1
#
_entry.id   AF-A0AAU2G0H2-F1
#
_cell.length_a   1.000
_cell.length_b   1.000
_cell.length_c   1.000
_cell.angle_alpha   90.00
_cell.angle_beta   90.00
_cell.angle_gamma   90.00
#
_symmetry.space_group_name_H-M   'P 1'
#
loop_
_entity.id
_entity.type
_entity.pdbx_description
1 polymer ?
#
loop_
_entity_poly.entity_id
_entity_poly.type
_entity_poly.pdbx_seq_one_letter_code
_entity_poly.pdbx_strand_id
1 'polypeptide(L)'
;MTTLAARTVAGLSDRSVLLSLQEIAEDIGTGDTTRAPLDTDEAESLLAELLRAGEQPPVTVSELSEQRLLLVARCLLTQIAEDPDTAKPAGSVLADPPADEQMSVETAVTAAVVLGALVAWLQTKVDIRIKRKEGKSEFDFRLVKSSASAPLLRELSAVIARLLGGGPPGPPPLA
;
A
#
# COMPACT_ATOMS: atom_id res chain seq x y z
N MET A 1 1.46 -23.37 1.58
CA MET A 1 2.83 -23.33 1.04
C MET A 1 3.30 -21.88 1.12
N THR A 2 4.35 -21.60 1.90
CA THR A 2 4.90 -20.23 1.99
C THR A 2 5.71 -19.95 0.72
N THR A 3 5.41 -18.85 0.03
CA THR A 3 6.09 -18.42 -1.20
C THR A 3 7.54 -17.99 -0.93
N LEU A 4 8.36 -17.91 -1.98
CA LEU A 4 9.75 -17.46 -1.87
C LEU A 4 9.82 -16.01 -1.36
N ALA A 5 8.95 -15.14 -1.87
CA ALA A 5 8.84 -13.74 -1.45
C ALA A 5 8.54 -13.61 0.05
N ALA A 6 7.53 -14.34 0.56
CA ALA A 6 7.19 -14.32 1.98
C ALA A 6 8.34 -14.81 2.87
N ARG A 7 9.18 -15.75 2.40
CA ARG A 7 10.38 -16.19 3.13
C ARG A 7 11.46 -15.12 3.18
N THR A 8 11.73 -14.45 2.06
CA THR A 8 12.70 -13.36 2.01
C THR A 8 12.28 -12.23 2.94
N VAL A 9 11.03 -11.78 2.85
CA VAL A 9 10.48 -10.70 3.69
C VAL A 9 10.51 -11.07 5.18
N ALA A 10 10.22 -12.33 5.53
CA ALA A 10 10.30 -12.79 6.92
C ALA A 10 11.71 -12.73 7.52
N GLY A 11 12.75 -12.80 6.68
CA GLY A 11 14.15 -12.69 7.10
C GLY A 11 14.67 -11.26 7.26
N LEU A 12 13.94 -10.25 6.79
CA LEU A 12 14.35 -8.85 6.86
C LEU A 12 14.12 -8.26 8.26
N SER A 13 14.98 -7.31 8.67
CA SER A 13 14.70 -6.44 9.81
C SER A 13 13.51 -5.53 9.51
N ASP A 14 12.84 -5.03 10.55
CA ASP A 14 11.71 -4.10 10.40
C ASP A 14 12.11 -2.85 9.60
N ARG A 15 13.34 -2.39 9.78
CA ARG A 15 13.88 -1.25 9.03
C ARG A 15 14.13 -1.58 7.56
N SER A 16 14.78 -2.70 7.25
CA SER A 16 14.98 -3.09 5.85
C SER A 16 13.64 -3.29 5.12
N VAL A 17 12.58 -3.73 5.82
CA VAL A 17 11.22 -3.77 5.27
C VAL A 17 10.73 -2.36 4.90
N LEU A 18 10.84 -1.39 5.82
CA LEU A 18 10.38 -0.02 5.55
C LEU A 18 11.18 0.66 4.44
N LEU A 19 12.51 0.51 4.44
CA LEU A 19 13.37 1.05 3.38
C LEU A 19 13.06 0.41 2.02
N SER A 20 12.86 -0.92 1.98
CA SER A 20 12.46 -1.62 0.76
C SER A 20 11.10 -1.10 0.25
N LEU A 21 10.15 -0.85 1.13
CA LEU A 21 8.85 -0.28 0.74
C LEU A 21 8.99 1.13 0.17
N GLN A 22 9.85 1.98 0.75
CA GLN A 22 10.10 3.32 0.24
C GLN A 22 10.70 3.26 -1.17
N GLU A 23 11.76 2.49 -1.35
CA GLU A 23 12.45 2.35 -2.65
C GLU A 23 11.51 1.78 -3.71
N ILE A 24 10.75 0.73 -3.38
CA ILE A 24 9.77 0.16 -4.31
C ILE A 24 8.65 1.16 -4.62
N ALA A 25 8.16 1.91 -3.62
CA ALA A 25 7.11 2.91 -3.83
C ALA A 25 7.57 4.03 -4.77
N GLU A 26 8.84 4.44 -4.69
CA GLU A 26 9.44 5.40 -5.62
C GLU A 26 9.57 4.82 -7.04
N ASP A 27 9.94 3.54 -7.16
CA ASP A 27 10.08 2.84 -8.45
C ASP A 27 8.75 2.59 -9.17
N ILE A 28 7.69 2.22 -8.41
CA ILE A 28 6.37 1.90 -8.98
C ILE A 28 5.45 3.12 -9.06
N GLY A 29 5.73 4.15 -8.26
CA GLY A 29 4.94 5.37 -8.20
C GLY A 29 4.85 6.03 -9.55
N THR A 30 3.67 6.58 -9.88
CA THR A 30 3.55 7.33 -11.12
C THR A 30 4.31 8.64 -10.96
N GLY A 31 5.31 8.92 -11.81
CA GLY A 31 6.01 10.22 -11.84
C GLY A 31 5.09 11.43 -12.10
N ASP A 32 3.80 11.20 -12.34
CA ASP A 32 2.74 12.21 -12.32
C ASP A 32 2.36 12.58 -10.89
N THR A 33 3.05 13.60 -10.37
CA THR A 33 2.84 14.14 -9.02
C THR A 33 1.44 14.73 -8.81
N THR A 34 0.66 14.97 -9.87
CA THR A 34 -0.71 15.48 -9.73
C THR A 34 -1.67 14.43 -9.16
N ARG A 35 -1.31 13.15 -9.25
CA ARG A 35 -2.09 12.00 -8.78
C ARG A 35 -1.65 11.46 -7.43
N ALA A 36 -0.51 11.93 -6.93
CA ALA A 36 -0.02 11.59 -5.61
C ALA A 36 -0.72 12.45 -4.54
N PRO A 37 -1.04 11.87 -3.37
CA PRO A 37 -1.39 12.64 -2.19
C PRO A 37 -0.27 13.61 -1.80
N LEU A 38 -0.63 14.77 -1.29
CA LEU A 38 0.30 15.80 -0.84
C LEU A 38 0.91 15.48 0.53
N ASP A 39 0.14 14.80 1.38
CA ASP A 39 0.50 14.50 2.76
C ASP A 39 -0.23 13.23 3.25
N THR A 40 0.07 12.86 4.50
CA THR A 40 -0.50 11.72 5.21
C THR A 40 -2.03 11.81 5.31
N ASP A 41 -2.59 12.99 5.57
CA ASP A 41 -4.03 13.19 5.77
C ASP A 41 -4.80 12.99 4.46
N GLU A 42 -4.26 13.48 3.33
CA GLU A 42 -4.82 13.26 2.00
C GLU A 42 -4.72 11.78 1.59
N ALA A 43 -3.62 11.10 1.96
CA ALA A 43 -3.46 9.67 1.73
C ALA A 43 -4.46 8.82 2.54
N GLU A 44 -4.70 9.16 3.80
CA GLU A 44 -5.72 8.51 4.62
C GLU A 44 -7.14 8.77 4.10
N SER A 45 -7.42 10.01 3.66
CA SER A 45 -8.71 10.37 3.07
C SER A 45 -8.98 9.57 1.80
N LEU A 46 -7.97 9.40 0.94
CA LEU A 46 -8.03 8.56 -0.25
C LEU A 46 -8.36 7.10 0.12
N LEU A 47 -7.65 6.52 1.09
CA LEU A 47 -7.90 5.15 1.54
C LEU A 47 -9.31 5.00 2.14
N ALA A 48 -9.76 5.97 2.93
CA ALA A 48 -11.10 5.97 3.50
C ALA A 48 -12.19 5.97 2.42
N GLU A 49 -12.02 6.77 1.36
CA GLU A 49 -12.94 6.77 0.21
C GLU A 49 -12.94 5.45 -0.55
N LEU A 50 -11.76 4.86 -0.77
CA LEU A 50 -11.68 3.53 -1.41
C LEU A 50 -12.37 2.45 -0.57
N LEU A 51 -12.13 2.45 0.74
CA LEU A 51 -12.76 1.51 1.67
C LEU A 51 -14.29 1.66 1.64
N ARG A 52 -14.81 2.90 1.71
CA ARG A 52 -16.25 3.20 1.60
C ARG A 52 -16.83 2.74 0.27
N ALA A 53 -16.16 3.02 -0.84
CA ALA A 53 -16.60 2.63 -2.18
C ALA A 53 -16.71 1.10 -2.34
N GLY A 54 -15.86 0.36 -1.62
CA GLY A 54 -15.89 -1.09 -1.56
C GLY A 54 -16.59 -1.67 -0.32
N GLU A 55 -17.43 -0.88 0.36
CA GLU A 55 -18.27 -1.29 1.50
C GLU A 55 -17.48 -1.85 2.71
N GLN A 56 -16.27 -1.36 2.92
CA GLN A 56 -15.43 -1.66 4.08
C GLN A 56 -15.46 -0.51 5.09
N PRO A 57 -15.28 -0.78 6.40
CA PRO A 57 -15.13 0.28 7.38
C PRO A 57 -13.85 1.09 7.10
N PRO A 58 -13.87 2.42 7.25
CA PRO A 58 -12.67 3.23 7.13
C PRO A 58 -11.69 2.87 8.25
N VAL A 59 -10.40 2.92 7.95
CA VAL A 59 -9.31 2.68 8.91
C VAL A 59 -8.36 3.86 8.87
N THR A 60 -8.11 4.47 10.02
CA THR A 60 -7.10 5.52 10.20
C THR A 60 -5.75 4.85 10.43
N VAL A 61 -4.83 4.94 9.47
CA VAL A 61 -3.54 4.21 9.53
C VAL A 61 -2.65 4.79 10.63
N SER A 62 -2.66 6.11 10.81
CA SER A 62 -1.87 6.83 11.81
C SER A 62 -2.28 6.53 13.25
N GLU A 63 -3.47 5.96 13.47
CA GLU A 63 -3.96 5.52 14.79
C GLU A 63 -3.53 4.07 15.13
N LEU A 64 -2.96 3.33 14.18
CA LEU A 64 -2.48 1.97 14.41
C LEU A 64 -1.20 1.98 15.28
N SER A 65 -1.04 0.96 16.13
CA SER A 65 0.19 0.81 16.89
C SER A 65 1.39 0.52 15.99
N GLU A 66 2.59 0.86 16.44
CA GLU A 66 3.83 0.60 15.67
C GLU A 66 3.98 -0.88 15.29
N GLN A 67 3.70 -1.80 16.23
CA GLN A 67 3.77 -3.24 15.91
C GLN A 67 2.77 -3.63 14.82
N ARG A 68 1.60 -2.99 14.80
CA ARG A 68 0.59 -3.24 13.78
C ARG A 68 1.04 -2.68 12.42
N LEU A 69 1.60 -1.48 12.41
CA LEU A 69 2.16 -0.85 11.19
C LEU A 69 3.28 -1.70 10.59
N LEU A 70 4.17 -2.25 11.41
CA LEU A 70 5.26 -3.13 10.95
C LEU A 70 4.73 -4.46 10.37
N LEU A 71 3.68 -5.02 10.96
CA LEU A 71 3.00 -6.19 10.38
C LEU A 71 2.35 -5.85 9.03
N VAL A 72 1.67 -4.70 8.94
CA VAL A 72 1.10 -4.20 7.68
C VAL A 72 2.19 -4.02 6.63
N ALA A 73 3.33 -3.42 7.00
CA ALA A 73 4.46 -3.19 6.11
C ALA A 73 4.99 -4.52 5.52
N ARG A 74 5.19 -5.55 6.35
CA ARG A 74 5.63 -6.88 5.90
C ARG A 74 4.61 -7.55 4.98
N CYS A 75 3.33 -7.47 5.33
CA CYS A 75 2.26 -8.02 4.50
C CYS A 75 2.16 -7.28 3.15
N LEU A 76 2.28 -5.95 3.16
CA LEU A 76 2.27 -5.12 1.96
C LEU A 76 3.46 -5.42 1.05
N LEU A 77 4.66 -5.52 1.61
CA LEU A 77 5.86 -5.86 0.85
C LEU A 77 5.74 -7.25 0.20
N THR A 78 5.17 -8.22 0.92
CA THR A 78 4.88 -9.55 0.38
C THR A 78 3.85 -9.46 -0.76
N GLN A 79 2.78 -8.69 -0.57
CA GLN A 79 1.75 -8.49 -1.59
C GLN A 79 2.34 -7.85 -2.86
N ILE A 80 3.17 -6.82 -2.73
CA ILE A 80 3.86 -6.15 -3.85
C ILE A 80 4.82 -7.11 -4.58
N ALA A 81 5.54 -7.95 -3.84
CA ALA A 81 6.48 -8.91 -4.42
C ALA A 81 5.80 -10.07 -5.17
N GLU A 82 4.58 -10.42 -4.80
CA GLU A 82 3.79 -11.48 -5.44
C GLU A 82 2.90 -10.98 -6.59
N ASP A 83 2.67 -9.68 -6.64
CA ASP A 83 1.81 -9.03 -7.61
C ASP A 83 2.49 -8.92 -8.98
N PRO A 84 1.91 -9.44 -10.08
CA PRO A 84 2.52 -9.42 -11.41
C PRO A 84 2.97 -8.04 -11.91
N ASP A 85 2.28 -6.97 -11.52
CA ASP A 85 2.57 -5.61 -11.99
C ASP A 85 3.75 -4.98 -11.24
N THR A 86 4.04 -5.45 -10.02
CA THR A 86 5.08 -4.88 -9.14
C THR A 86 6.17 -5.89 -8.74
N ALA A 87 6.04 -7.17 -9.09
CA ALA A 87 6.97 -8.23 -8.72
C ALA A 87 8.38 -8.00 -9.27
N LYS A 88 8.51 -7.39 -10.46
CA LYS A 88 9.82 -7.10 -11.06
C LYS A 88 10.61 -6.04 -10.28
N PRO A 89 10.10 -4.81 -10.05
CA PRO A 89 10.80 -3.83 -9.23
C PRO A 89 11.01 -4.35 -7.80
N ALA A 90 10.00 -4.98 -7.19
CA ALA A 90 10.13 -5.58 -5.87
C ALA A 90 11.22 -6.67 -5.79
N GLY A 91 11.32 -7.52 -6.81
CA GLY A 91 12.34 -8.57 -6.87
C GLY A 91 13.76 -8.01 -6.99
N SER A 92 13.94 -6.85 -7.62
CA SER A 92 15.24 -6.17 -7.69
C SER A 92 15.69 -5.70 -6.31
N VAL A 93 14.82 -5.00 -5.59
CA VAL A 93 15.10 -4.49 -4.24
C VAL A 93 15.28 -5.62 -3.23
N LEU A 94 14.44 -6.67 -3.29
CA LEU A 94 14.54 -7.81 -2.37
C LEU A 94 15.76 -8.71 -2.61
N ALA A 95 16.41 -8.62 -3.77
CA ALA A 95 17.65 -9.35 -4.05
C ALA A 95 18.86 -8.73 -3.32
N ASP A 96 18.83 -7.42 -3.08
CA ASP A 96 19.85 -6.67 -2.34
C ASP A 96 19.16 -5.60 -1.46
N PRO A 97 18.53 -6.01 -0.35
CA PRO A 97 17.68 -5.13 0.44
C PRO A 97 18.52 -4.01 1.09
N PRO A 98 17.98 -2.79 1.21
CA PRO A 98 18.69 -1.68 1.83
C PRO A 98 19.19 -2.01 3.23
N ALA A 99 20.46 -1.72 3.45
CA ALA A 99 21.14 -1.98 4.71
C ALA A 99 20.60 -1.08 5.83
N ASP A 100 20.49 -1.65 7.03
CA ASP A 100 20.12 -0.92 8.24
C ASP A 100 21.36 -0.22 8.83
N GLU A 101 21.75 0.91 8.23
CA GLU A 101 23.03 1.58 8.54
C GLU A 101 22.94 2.72 9.59
N GLN A 102 21.80 2.98 10.23
CA GLN A 102 21.71 4.08 11.20
C GLN A 102 21.08 3.69 12.54
N MET A 103 21.54 4.29 13.62
CA MET A 103 20.87 4.21 14.93
C MET A 103 19.74 5.25 14.99
N SER A 104 18.50 4.79 15.17
CA SER A 104 17.29 5.58 15.50
C SER A 104 16.64 6.41 14.39
N VAL A 105 15.41 6.05 14.01
CA VAL A 105 14.42 6.97 13.40
C VAL A 105 13.02 6.66 13.97
N GLU A 106 12.24 7.72 14.14
CA GLU A 106 10.98 7.86 14.87
C GLU A 106 9.78 7.14 14.22
N THR A 107 8.88 6.64 15.07
CA THR A 107 7.58 5.99 14.80
C THR A 107 6.70 6.74 13.79
N ALA A 108 6.81 8.07 13.71
CA ALA A 108 6.02 8.90 12.79
C ALA A 108 6.36 8.64 11.31
N VAL A 109 7.52 8.05 11.01
CA VAL A 109 7.91 7.69 9.64
C VAL A 109 7.20 6.42 9.16
N THR A 110 6.89 5.48 10.06
CA THR A 110 6.34 4.16 9.70
C THR A 110 4.95 4.27 9.05
N ALA A 111 4.04 5.06 9.63
CA ALA A 111 2.70 5.26 9.07
C ALA A 111 2.75 5.92 7.68
N ALA A 112 3.61 6.93 7.52
CA ALA A 112 3.80 7.61 6.24
C ALA A 112 4.36 6.67 5.15
N VAL A 113 5.32 5.80 5.51
CA VAL A 113 5.86 4.78 4.59
C VAL A 113 4.79 3.78 4.17
N VAL A 114 3.99 3.28 5.11
CA VAL A 114 2.89 2.36 4.81
C VAL A 114 1.86 3.02 3.90
N LEU A 115 1.47 4.26 4.18
CA LEU A 115 0.52 5.02 3.37
C LEU A 115 1.06 5.29 1.96
N GLY A 116 2.29 5.78 1.85
CA GLY A 116 2.93 6.05 0.57
C GLY A 116 3.02 4.80 -0.30
N ALA A 117 3.47 3.68 0.27
CA ALA A 117 3.57 2.41 -0.45
C ALA A 117 2.19 1.83 -0.83
N LEU A 118 1.18 1.93 0.03
CA LEU A 118 -0.19 1.51 -0.29
C LEU A 118 -0.75 2.31 -1.46
N VAL A 119 -0.57 3.62 -1.45
CA VAL A 119 -1.04 4.50 -2.52
C VAL A 119 -0.29 4.23 -3.82
N ALA A 120 1.04 4.09 -3.78
CA ALA A 120 1.83 3.76 -4.96
C ALA A 120 1.40 2.42 -5.57
N TRP A 121 1.22 1.38 -4.75
CA TRP A 121 0.68 0.10 -5.21
C TRP A 121 -0.73 0.24 -5.80
N LEU A 122 -1.63 0.99 -5.16
CA LEU A 122 -2.98 1.25 -5.68
C LEU A 122 -2.96 1.95 -7.05
N GLN A 123 -2.06 2.91 -7.25
CA GLN A 123 -1.92 3.62 -8.52
C GLN A 123 -1.51 2.69 -9.68
N THR A 124 -0.88 1.53 -9.39
CA THR A 124 -0.63 0.49 -10.41
C THR A 124 -1.90 -0.24 -10.84
N LYS A 125 -2.94 -0.25 -10.00
CA LYS A 125 -4.20 -0.98 -10.21
C LYS A 125 -5.31 -0.09 -10.76
N VAL A 126 -5.35 1.14 -10.29
CA VAL A 126 -6.40 2.12 -10.61
C VAL A 126 -5.78 3.47 -10.95
N ASP A 127 -6.31 4.12 -11.99
CA ASP A 127 -6.15 5.54 -12.24
C ASP A 127 -6.90 6.32 -11.14
N ILE A 128 -6.14 6.91 -10.23
CA ILE A 128 -6.66 7.76 -9.16
C ILE A 128 -6.59 9.21 -9.61
N ARG A 129 -7.73 9.89 -9.64
CA ARG A 129 -7.81 11.33 -9.88
C ARG A 129 -8.15 12.03 -8.58
N ILE A 130 -7.24 12.91 -8.16
CA ILE A 130 -7.43 13.77 -6.99
C ILE A 130 -7.80 15.17 -7.49
N LYS A 131 -9.02 15.62 -7.18
CA LYS A 131 -9.47 16.99 -7.45
C LYS A 131 -9.46 17.77 -6.15
N ARG A 132 -8.68 18.85 -6.11
CA ARG A 132 -8.58 19.72 -4.93
C ARG A 132 -9.42 20.97 -5.18
N LYS A 133 -10.47 21.19 -4.38
CA LYS A 133 -11.34 22.35 -4.48
C LYS A 133 -11.63 22.92 -3.09
N GLU A 134 -11.39 24.21 -2.91
CA GLU A 134 -11.74 24.95 -1.68
C GLU A 134 -11.20 24.31 -0.38
N GLY A 135 -9.98 23.75 -0.43
CA GLY A 135 -9.36 23.09 0.72
C GLY A 135 -9.88 21.67 1.01
N LYS A 136 -10.65 21.08 0.10
CA LYS A 136 -11.11 19.68 0.16
C LYS A 136 -10.59 18.89 -1.03
N SER A 137 -10.33 17.61 -0.80
CA SER A 137 -9.93 16.66 -1.85
C SER A 137 -11.09 15.73 -2.19
N GLU A 138 -11.45 15.68 -3.47
CA GLU A 138 -12.39 14.73 -4.05
C GLU A 138 -11.61 13.67 -4.83
N PHE A 139 -11.96 12.40 -4.66
CA PHE A 139 -11.25 11.27 -5.24
C PHE A 139 -12.15 10.54 -6.26
N ASP A 140 -11.62 10.29 -7.46
CA ASP A 140 -12.28 9.51 -8.52
C ASP A 140 -11.35 8.34 -8.90
N PHE A 141 -11.85 7.11 -8.73
CA PHE A 141 -11.11 5.88 -9.00
C PHE A 141 -11.57 5.27 -10.33
N ARG A 142 -10.65 5.13 -11.29
CA ARG A 142 -10.90 4.53 -12.61
C ARG A 142 -9.92 3.38 -12.82
N LEU A 143 -10.24 2.37 -13.64
CA LEU A 143 -9.21 1.39 -14.02
C LEU A 143 -8.34 1.99 -15.11
N VAL A 144 -7.07 1.59 -15.13
CA VAL A 144 -6.13 1.91 -16.22
C VAL A 144 -6.63 1.39 -17.59
N LYS A 145 -7.60 0.46 -17.64
CA LYS A 145 -8.16 -0.10 -18.89
C LYS A 145 -9.67 0.04 -19.15
N SER A 146 -10.50 0.52 -18.21
CA SER A 146 -11.94 0.85 -18.36
C SER A 146 -12.48 1.44 -17.04
N SER A 147 -13.65 2.04 -16.96
CA SER A 147 -14.21 2.49 -15.65
C SER A 147 -14.11 1.37 -14.60
N ALA A 148 -13.59 1.66 -13.40
CA ALA A 148 -13.44 0.64 -12.37
C ALA A 148 -14.81 0.01 -12.08
N SER A 149 -14.95 -1.28 -12.38
CA SER A 149 -16.19 -1.98 -12.08
C SER A 149 -16.33 -2.11 -10.55
N ALA A 150 -17.53 -1.89 -10.01
CA ALA A 150 -17.81 -2.02 -8.58
C ALA A 150 -17.26 -3.33 -7.94
N PRO A 151 -17.24 -4.50 -8.63
CA PRO A 151 -16.58 -5.70 -8.11
C PRO A 151 -15.10 -5.52 -7.79
N LEU A 152 -14.33 -4.85 -8.64
CA LEU A 152 -12.90 -4.66 -8.40
C LEU A 152 -12.63 -3.71 -7.24
N LEU A 153 -13.40 -2.61 -7.12
CA LEU A 153 -13.24 -1.70 -5.99
C LEU A 153 -13.52 -2.43 -4.66
N ARG A 154 -14.49 -3.35 -4.64
CA ARG A 154 -14.74 -4.25 -3.49
C ARG A 154 -13.60 -5.23 -3.25
N GLU A 155 -12.98 -5.78 -4.29
CA GLU A 155 -11.82 -6.66 -4.15
C GLU A 155 -10.61 -5.91 -3.58
N LEU A 156 -10.29 -4.73 -4.13
CA LEU A 156 -9.18 -3.90 -3.67
C LEU A 156 -9.41 -3.40 -2.24
N SER A 157 -10.62 -2.93 -1.91
CA SER A 157 -10.98 -2.53 -0.55
C SER A 157 -10.83 -3.70 0.42
N ALA A 158 -11.25 -4.91 0.04
CA ALA A 158 -11.13 -6.09 0.88
C ALA A 158 -9.66 -6.51 1.08
N VAL A 159 -8.79 -6.37 0.07
CA VAL A 159 -7.35 -6.58 0.23
C VAL A 159 -6.78 -5.59 1.25
N ILE A 160 -7.08 -4.30 1.10
CA ILE A 160 -6.57 -3.26 2.00
C ILE A 160 -7.13 -3.42 3.41
N ALA A 161 -8.43 -3.67 3.56
CA ALA A 161 -9.05 -3.93 4.86
C ALA A 161 -8.43 -5.14 5.56
N ARG A 162 -8.04 -6.19 4.82
CA ARG A 162 -7.32 -7.34 5.38
C ARG A 162 -5.91 -6.99 5.81
N LEU A 163 -5.17 -6.25 4.98
CA LEU A 163 -3.83 -5.77 5.33
C LEU A 163 -3.88 -4.95 6.62
N LEU A 164 -4.78 -3.98 6.69
CA LEU A 164 -4.93 -3.05 7.82
C LEU A 164 -5.55 -3.70 9.08
N GLY A 165 -6.54 -4.59 8.92
CA GLY A 165 -7.32 -5.21 10.01
C GLY A 165 -6.80 -6.54 10.55
N GLY A 166 -5.90 -7.23 9.84
CA GLY A 166 -5.12 -8.36 10.40
C GLY A 166 -5.75 -9.73 10.25
N GLY A 167 -6.71 -9.87 9.32
CA GLY A 167 -7.31 -11.16 9.00
C GLY A 167 -6.36 -12.05 8.19
N PRO A 168 -6.39 -13.39 8.37
CA PRO A 168 -5.65 -14.32 7.51
C PRO A 168 -6.10 -14.20 6.04
N PRO A 169 -5.29 -14.63 5.06
CA PRO A 169 -5.67 -14.63 3.66
C PRO A 169 -6.89 -15.55 3.45
N GLY A 170 -8.08 -14.95 3.44
CA GLY A 170 -9.30 -15.62 3.03
C GLY A 170 -9.25 -15.92 1.53
N PRO A 171 -9.80 -17.06 1.08
CA PRO A 171 -9.75 -17.46 -0.31
C PRO A 171 -10.39 -16.38 -1.22
N PRO A 172 -9.97 -16.30 -2.49
CA PRO A 172 -10.60 -15.39 -3.44
C PRO A 172 -12.12 -15.66 -3.50
N PRO A 173 -12.95 -14.63 -3.75
CA PRO A 173 -14.37 -14.85 -3.94
C PRO A 173 -14.58 -15.86 -5.07
N LEU A 174 -15.34 -16.92 -4.79
CA LEU A 174 -15.77 -17.86 -5.80
C LEU A 174 -16.65 -17.12 -6.81
N ALA A 175 -16.24 -17.16 -8.07
CA ALA A 175 -17.07 -16.80 -9.21
C ALA A 175 -18.27 -17.74 -9.36
#